data_AF-A0A914G036-F1
#
_entry.id   AF-A0A914G036-F1
#
_cell.length_a   1.000
_cell.length_b   1.000
_cell.length_c   1.000
_cell.angle_alpha   90.00
_cell.angle_beta   90.00
_cell.angle_gamma   90.00
#
_symmetry.space_group_name_H-M   'P 1'
#
loop_
_entity.id
_entity.type
_entity.pdbx_description
1 polymer ?
#
loop_
_entity_poly.entity_id
_entity_poly.type
_entity_poly.pdbx_seq_one_letter_code
_entity_poly.pdbx_strand_id
1 'polypeptide(L)'
;MKNSFLLFAFFSTISIVLTQLPAGSSSFQVISAVNNKPIEVSTYVPAGTTPTSTIVIVMHGAGDNGVGMRNAWINLSNQYKFIILAPYFGTDWWGTYQLAGLDGPTSDYEIDSLDIVFNEATKRLNSRYIGFFEKFLLIS
;
A
#
# COMPACT_ATOMS: atom_id res chain seq x y z
N MET A 1 -45.63 36.73 -22.56
CA MET A 1 -45.47 35.86 -21.38
C MET A 1 -44.01 35.42 -21.34
N LYS A 2 -43.24 35.84 -20.33
CA LYS A 2 -41.81 35.47 -20.17
C LYS A 2 -41.73 34.34 -19.14
N ASN A 3 -41.55 33.12 -19.59
CA ASN A 3 -41.42 31.97 -18.68
C ASN A 3 -39.94 31.87 -18.29
N SER A 4 -39.62 32.35 -17.10
CA SER A 4 -38.28 32.24 -16.53
C SER A 4 -38.14 30.87 -15.86
N PHE A 5 -37.31 30.00 -16.44
CA PHE A 5 -36.90 28.75 -15.80
C PHE A 5 -35.63 29.03 -14.97
N LEU A 6 -35.77 29.01 -13.65
CA LEU A 6 -34.63 29.02 -12.72
C LEU A 6 -34.03 27.62 -12.67
N LEU A 7 -32.81 27.47 -13.19
CA LEU A 7 -32.02 26.25 -13.07
C LEU A 7 -31.20 26.31 -11.77
N PHE A 8 -31.60 25.54 -10.75
CA PHE A 8 -30.80 25.34 -9.54
C PHE A 8 -29.73 24.28 -9.82
N ALA A 9 -28.48 24.71 -10.01
CA ALA A 9 -27.34 23.79 -10.05
C ALA A 9 -26.94 23.42 -8.61
N PHE A 10 -27.23 22.18 -8.20
CA PHE A 10 -26.65 21.60 -6.99
C PHE A 10 -25.21 21.17 -7.29
N PHE A 11 -24.24 22.03 -6.96
CA PHE A 11 -22.83 21.63 -6.92
C PHE A 11 -22.59 20.83 -5.64
N SER A 12 -22.72 19.50 -5.71
CA SER A 12 -22.20 18.63 -4.66
C SER A 12 -20.67 18.67 -4.74
N THR A 13 -20.03 19.21 -3.70
CA THR A 13 -18.59 19.07 -3.55
C THR A 13 -18.30 17.62 -3.16
N ILE A 14 -17.70 16.86 -4.07
CA ILE A 14 -17.05 15.60 -3.70
C ILE A 14 -15.84 15.97 -2.83
N SER A 15 -15.94 15.70 -1.52
CA SER A 15 -14.78 15.72 -0.64
C SER A 15 -14.07 14.39 -0.80
N ILE A 16 -12.95 14.37 -1.54
CA ILE A 16 -12.02 13.25 -1.49
C ILE A 16 -11.33 13.34 -0.13
N VAL A 17 -11.86 12.63 0.86
CA VAL A 17 -11.18 12.46 2.14
C VAL A 17 -10.01 11.53 1.90
N LEU A 18 -8.81 12.12 1.79
CA LEU A 18 -7.57 11.35 1.79
C LEU A 18 -7.36 10.87 3.23
N THR A 19 -7.80 9.65 3.53
CA THR A 19 -7.67 9.08 4.87
C THR A 19 -6.20 8.88 5.18
N GLN A 20 -5.64 9.78 6.01
CA GLN A 20 -4.28 9.68 6.51
C GLN A 20 -4.05 8.32 7.15
N LEU A 21 -2.88 7.70 6.92
CA LEU A 21 -2.58 6.43 7.60
C LEU A 21 -2.47 6.69 9.11
N PRO A 22 -3.24 5.97 9.95
CA PRO A 22 -3.21 6.15 11.39
C PRO A 22 -1.91 5.60 11.98
N ALA A 23 -1.53 6.10 13.15
CA ALA A 23 -0.47 5.52 13.95
C ALA A 23 -0.83 4.07 14.36
N GLY A 24 0.19 3.21 14.46
CA GLY A 24 0.02 1.80 14.79
C GLY A 24 -0.41 0.96 13.60
N SER A 25 -1.07 -0.15 13.91
CA SER A 25 -1.51 -1.16 12.93
C SER A 25 -2.80 -0.73 12.23
N SER A 26 -2.80 -0.75 10.89
CA SER A 26 -3.99 -0.50 10.07
C SER A 26 -3.94 -1.34 8.79
N SER A 27 -4.92 -1.16 7.92
CA SER A 27 -4.84 -1.58 6.52
C SER A 27 -5.52 -0.57 5.59
N PHE A 28 -5.23 -0.68 4.30
CA PHE A 28 -5.98 -0.03 3.22
C PHE A 28 -6.02 -0.95 2.00
N GLN A 29 -6.90 -0.64 1.05
CA GLN A 29 -6.98 -1.38 -0.22
C GLN A 29 -6.58 -0.48 -1.39
N VAL A 30 -5.89 -1.08 -2.36
CA VAL A 30 -5.64 -0.48 -3.68
C VAL A 30 -6.10 -1.43 -4.78
N ILE A 31 -6.40 -0.88 -5.95
CA ILE A 31 -6.73 -1.67 -7.13
C ILE A 31 -5.48 -1.76 -8.00
N SER A 32 -5.05 -2.98 -8.36
CA SER A 32 -3.94 -3.15 -9.30
C SER A 32 -4.34 -2.65 -10.68
N ALA A 33 -3.49 -1.82 -11.29
CA ALA A 33 -3.70 -1.33 -12.66
C ALA A 33 -3.59 -2.44 -13.71
N VAL A 34 -3.01 -3.58 -13.33
CA VAL A 34 -2.71 -4.69 -14.24
C VAL A 34 -3.93 -5.57 -14.46
N ASN A 35 -4.51 -6.06 -13.37
CA ASN A 35 -5.55 -7.10 -13.40
C ASN A 35 -6.85 -6.64 -12.73
N ASN A 36 -6.92 -5.37 -12.30
CA ASN A 36 -8.06 -4.76 -11.63
C ASN A 36 -8.52 -5.50 -10.37
N LYS A 37 -7.65 -6.31 -9.75
CA LYS A 37 -7.93 -6.99 -8.49
C LYS A 37 -7.56 -6.11 -7.30
N PRO A 38 -8.29 -6.23 -6.17
CA PRO A 38 -7.95 -5.52 -4.95
C PRO A 38 -6.74 -6.14 -4.24
N ILE A 39 -5.79 -5.28 -3.84
CA ILE A 39 -4.65 -5.62 -2.99
C ILE A 39 -4.93 -5.04 -1.61
N GLU A 40 -5.00 -5.90 -0.60
CA GLU A 40 -5.04 -5.46 0.78
C GLU A 40 -3.61 -5.18 1.27
N VAL A 41 -3.38 -3.98 1.82
CA VAL A 41 -2.09 -3.56 2.33
C VAL A 41 -2.19 -3.41 3.83
N SER A 42 -1.58 -4.33 4.57
CA SER A 42 -1.42 -4.21 6.02
C SER A 42 -0.32 -3.21 6.34
N THR A 43 -0.55 -2.27 7.24
CA THR A 43 0.41 -1.20 7.54
C THR A 43 0.79 -1.15 9.01
N TYR A 44 1.95 -0.56 9.28
CA TYR A 44 2.33 -0.14 10.63
C TYR A 44 3.07 1.20 10.58
N VAL A 45 2.56 2.18 11.33
CA VAL A 45 3.17 3.50 11.48
C VAL A 45 3.68 3.64 12.92
N PRO A 46 5.00 3.54 13.18
CA PRO A 46 5.53 3.62 14.55
C PRO A 46 5.39 5.04 15.11
N ALA A 47 5.25 5.19 16.42
CA ALA A 47 5.22 6.50 17.06
C ALA A 47 6.51 7.30 16.77
N GLY A 48 6.35 8.61 16.52
CA GLY A 48 7.45 9.52 16.18
C GLY A 48 7.86 9.52 14.71
N THR A 49 7.03 8.98 13.81
CA THR A 49 7.22 9.06 12.36
C THR A 49 7.11 10.50 11.86
N THR A 50 7.91 10.83 10.85
CA THR A 50 7.89 12.13 10.17
C THR A 50 7.62 11.95 8.68
N PRO A 51 7.34 13.03 7.93
CA PRO A 51 7.21 12.96 6.47
C PRO A 51 8.45 12.43 5.73
N THR A 52 9.60 12.28 6.40
CA THR A 52 10.85 11.76 5.83
C THR A 52 11.18 10.36 6.35
N SER A 53 10.33 9.75 7.19
CA SER A 53 10.52 8.38 7.66
C SER A 53 10.53 7.41 6.48
N THR A 54 11.46 6.47 6.52
CA THR A 54 11.58 5.41 5.51
C THR A 54 10.32 4.56 5.47
N ILE A 55 9.90 4.19 4.27
CA ILE A 55 8.83 3.23 4.03
C ILE A 55 9.49 1.92 3.56
N VAL A 56 9.12 0.81 4.19
CA VAL A 56 9.62 -0.54 3.86
C VAL A 56 8.44 -1.39 3.41
N ILE A 57 8.54 -1.95 2.20
CA ILE A 57 7.61 -2.96 1.71
C ILE A 57 8.11 -4.34 2.14
N VAL A 58 7.25 -5.12 2.79
CA VAL A 58 7.54 -6.47 3.25
C VAL A 58 6.63 -7.44 2.51
N MET A 59 7.25 -8.34 1.75
CA MET A 59 6.56 -9.36 0.96
C MET A 59 6.38 -10.64 1.78
N HIS A 60 5.22 -11.26 1.66
CA HIS A 60 4.94 -12.52 2.33
C HIS A 60 5.28 -13.71 1.41
N GLY A 61 5.61 -14.87 1.98
CA GLY A 61 5.80 -16.12 1.25
C GLY A 61 4.49 -16.90 1.07
N ALA A 62 4.56 -18.10 0.47
CA ALA A 62 3.38 -18.93 0.13
C ALA A 62 2.46 -19.34 1.29
N GLY A 63 2.92 -19.24 2.53
CA GLY A 63 2.16 -19.68 3.71
C GLY A 63 1.67 -18.55 4.62
N ASP A 64 1.93 -17.29 4.27
CA ASP A 64 1.65 -16.15 5.15
C ASP A 64 0.72 -15.11 4.49
N ASN A 65 0.18 -14.21 5.30
CA ASN A 65 -0.66 -13.10 4.88
C ASN A 65 0.03 -11.76 5.22
N GLY A 66 -0.49 -10.66 4.67
CA GLY A 66 0.07 -9.32 4.92
C GLY A 66 0.12 -8.94 6.41
N VAL A 67 -0.79 -9.45 7.23
CA VAL A 67 -0.84 -9.16 8.67
C VAL A 67 0.31 -9.84 9.43
N GLY A 68 0.57 -11.12 9.14
CA GLY A 68 1.65 -11.91 9.75
C GLY A 68 3.01 -11.28 9.47
N MET A 69 3.27 -10.98 8.19
CA MET A 69 4.49 -10.26 7.80
C MET A 69 4.60 -8.87 8.44
N ARG A 70 3.53 -8.07 8.47
CA ARG A 70 3.55 -6.78 9.18
C ARG A 70 3.93 -6.95 10.63
N ASN A 71 3.35 -7.92 11.33
CA ASN A 71 3.58 -8.16 12.76
C ASN A 71 5.03 -8.56 13.06
N ALA A 72 5.63 -9.41 12.21
CA ALA A 72 7.02 -9.86 12.37
C ALA A 72 8.03 -8.69 12.36
N TRP A 73 7.69 -7.58 11.69
CA TRP A 73 8.56 -6.43 11.53
C TRP A 73 8.31 -5.28 12.53
N ILE A 74 7.25 -5.34 13.36
CA ILE A 74 6.86 -4.26 14.29
C ILE A 74 8.00 -3.87 15.23
N ASN A 75 8.72 -4.83 15.80
CA ASN A 75 9.80 -4.54 16.75
C ASN A 75 10.94 -3.75 16.08
N LEU A 76 11.32 -4.15 14.86
CA LEU A 76 12.34 -3.45 14.07
C LEU A 76 11.85 -2.06 13.64
N SER A 77 10.59 -1.95 13.21
CA SER A 77 9.98 -0.66 12.85
C SER A 77 9.97 0.31 14.03
N ASN A 78 9.66 -0.15 15.23
CA ASN A 78 9.71 0.67 16.43
C ASN A 78 11.13 1.13 16.79
N GLN A 79 12.12 0.25 16.60
CA GLN A 79 13.52 0.52 16.89
C GLN A 79 14.14 1.49 15.87
N TYR A 80 13.89 1.29 14.58
CA TYR A 80 14.53 2.03 13.48
C TYR A 80 13.64 3.10 12.83
N LYS A 81 12.40 3.26 13.31
CA LYS A 81 11.46 4.33 12.92
C LYS A 81 11.09 4.36 11.43
N PHE A 82 10.95 3.18 10.82
CA PHE A 82 10.42 3.04 9.46
C PHE A 82 8.95 2.57 9.47
N ILE A 83 8.21 2.93 8.44
CA ILE A 83 6.82 2.54 8.20
C ILE A 83 6.82 1.20 7.46
N ILE A 84 5.92 0.29 7.83
CA ILE A 84 5.75 -1.01 7.17
C ILE A 84 4.55 -0.96 6.24
N LEU A 85 4.73 -1.43 5.01
CA LEU A 85 3.67 -1.80 4.08
C LEU A 85 3.81 -3.29 3.77
N ALA A 86 2.78 -4.08 4.04
CA ALA A 86 2.74 -5.51 3.75
C ALA A 86 1.54 -5.80 2.85
N PRO A 87 1.70 -5.65 1.51
CA PRO A 87 0.67 -6.04 0.56
C PRO A 87 0.45 -7.54 0.61
N TYR A 88 -0.81 -7.96 0.52
CA TYR A 88 -1.20 -9.35 0.40
C TYR A 88 -1.66 -9.64 -1.03
N PHE A 89 -1.04 -10.64 -1.64
CA PHE A 89 -1.34 -11.04 -3.01
C PHE A 89 -1.88 -12.46 -3.05
N GLY A 90 -3.01 -12.82 -2.43
CA GLY A 90 -3.46 -14.23 -2.30
C GLY A 90 -3.37 -15.13 -3.55
N THR A 91 -3.52 -16.45 -3.39
CA THR A 91 -3.23 -17.49 -4.41
C THR A 91 -3.73 -17.23 -5.84
N ASP A 92 -4.80 -16.46 -6.02
CA ASP A 92 -5.35 -16.12 -7.35
C ASP A 92 -4.52 -15.05 -8.09
N TRP A 93 -3.54 -14.43 -7.43
CA TRP A 93 -2.59 -13.48 -8.00
C TRP A 93 -1.40 -14.19 -8.64
N TRP A 94 -1.07 -15.37 -8.14
CA TRP A 94 0.07 -16.14 -8.60
C TRP A 94 -0.41 -17.39 -9.33
N GLY A 95 0.33 -17.83 -10.34
CA GLY A 95 0.31 -19.25 -10.68
C GLY A 95 0.91 -20.07 -9.54
N THR A 96 1.49 -21.22 -9.83
CA THR A 96 2.16 -22.12 -8.87
C THR A 96 3.40 -21.54 -8.14
N TYR A 97 3.60 -20.22 -8.10
CA TYR A 97 4.82 -19.55 -7.66
C TYR A 97 4.74 -19.16 -6.18
N GLN A 98 5.67 -19.67 -5.37
CA GLN A 98 5.55 -19.74 -3.90
C GLN A 98 6.61 -18.94 -3.13
N LEU A 99 7.53 -18.22 -3.79
CA LEU A 99 8.77 -17.75 -3.14
C LEU A 99 9.20 -16.33 -3.55
N ALA A 100 8.35 -15.31 -3.41
CA ALA A 100 8.76 -13.90 -3.57
C ALA A 100 9.64 -13.63 -4.83
N GLY A 101 9.32 -14.29 -5.95
CA GLY A 101 10.05 -14.15 -7.22
C GLY A 101 11.29 -15.04 -7.43
N LEU A 102 11.61 -16.02 -6.57
CA LEU A 102 12.84 -16.83 -6.73
C LEU A 102 12.82 -17.89 -7.85
N ASP A 103 11.65 -18.29 -8.35
CA ASP A 103 11.51 -19.35 -9.38
C ASP A 103 10.69 -18.94 -10.61
N GLY A 104 10.46 -17.65 -10.82
CA GLY A 104 9.82 -17.14 -12.03
C GLY A 104 10.31 -15.73 -12.34
N PRO A 105 10.21 -15.25 -13.59
CA PRO A 105 10.36 -13.83 -13.84
C PRO A 105 9.42 -13.11 -12.87
N THR A 106 9.92 -12.21 -12.03
CA THR A 106 9.07 -11.21 -11.37
C THR A 106 8.32 -10.55 -12.52
N SER A 107 7.09 -11.00 -12.79
CA SER A 107 6.37 -10.49 -13.95
C SER A 107 6.21 -8.99 -13.72
N ASP A 108 6.38 -8.17 -14.75
CA ASP A 108 6.25 -6.70 -14.69
C ASP A 108 5.04 -6.25 -13.85
N TYR A 109 3.99 -7.07 -13.83
CA TYR A 109 2.79 -6.95 -13.01
C TYR A 109 2.99 -6.79 -11.49
N GLU A 110 3.98 -7.45 -10.89
CA GLU A 110 4.25 -7.36 -9.46
C GLU A 110 4.91 -6.02 -9.12
N ILE A 111 5.89 -5.61 -9.94
CA ILE A 111 6.59 -4.33 -9.83
C ILE A 111 5.58 -3.17 -10.00
N ASP A 112 4.73 -3.23 -11.03
CA ASP A 112 3.68 -2.23 -11.27
C ASP A 112 2.68 -2.14 -10.10
N SER A 113 2.35 -3.28 -9.49
CA SER A 113 1.45 -3.33 -8.34
C SER A 113 2.09 -2.74 -7.09
N LEU A 114 3.39 -2.95 -6.88
CA LEU A 114 4.14 -2.35 -5.77
C LEU A 114 4.28 -0.84 -5.91
N ASP A 115 4.46 -0.32 -7.13
CA ASP A 115 4.47 1.11 -7.39
C ASP A 115 3.15 1.78 -7.00
N ILE A 116 2.01 1.14 -7.28
CA ILE A 116 0.69 1.63 -6.88
C ILE A 116 0.57 1.65 -5.35
N VAL A 117 0.97 0.55 -4.69
CA VAL A 117 0.96 0.45 -3.22
C VAL A 117 1.81 1.57 -2.61
N PHE A 118 3.02 1.77 -3.11
CA PHE A 118 3.94 2.78 -2.63
C PHE A 118 3.39 4.20 -2.85
N ASN A 119 2.91 4.50 -4.06
CA ASN A 119 2.36 5.80 -4.41
C ASN A 119 1.10 6.15 -3.62
N GLU A 120 0.25 5.17 -3.33
CA GLU A 120 -0.92 5.40 -2.49
C GLU A 120 -0.52 5.63 -1.02
N ALA A 121 0.44 4.86 -0.50
CA ALA A 121 0.94 5.05 0.85
C ALA A 121 1.60 6.42 1.03
N THR A 122 2.45 6.86 0.10
CA THR A 122 3.12 8.17 0.19
C THR A 122 2.11 9.33 0.24
N LYS A 123 1.03 9.27 -0.54
CA LYS A 123 -0.06 10.25 -0.47
C LYS A 123 -0.72 10.27 0.91
N ARG A 124 -1.08 9.09 1.45
CA ARG A 124 -1.73 8.96 2.76
C ARG A 124 -0.83 9.34 3.93
N LEU A 125 0.49 9.29 3.75
CA LEU A 125 1.48 9.67 4.74
C LEU A 125 1.93 11.13 4.62
N ASN A 126 1.50 11.84 3.56
CA ASN A 126 2.10 13.12 3.17
C ASN A 126 3.64 13.02 3.11
N SER A 127 4.14 11.91 2.57
CA SER A 127 5.56 11.59 2.53
C SER A 127 6.30 12.52 1.57
N ARG A 128 7.50 12.94 1.95
CA ARG A 128 8.44 13.68 1.08
C ARG A 128 9.40 12.76 0.34
N TYR A 129 9.22 11.45 0.49
CA TYR A 129 10.05 10.45 -0.18
C TYR A 129 9.66 10.35 -1.66
N ILE A 130 10.63 10.55 -2.54
CA ILE A 130 10.50 10.52 -4.01
C ILE A 130 11.37 9.35 -4.49
N GLY A 131 10.76 8.18 -4.70
CA GLY A 131 11.43 7.01 -5.24
C GLY A 131 11.41 5.78 -4.33
N PHE A 132 11.20 4.62 -4.96
CA PHE A 132 11.22 3.30 -4.36
C PHE A 132 12.68 2.83 -4.17
N PHE A 133 13.04 2.35 -2.98
CA PHE A 133 14.34 1.72 -2.74
C PHE A 133 14.10 0.23 -2.54
N GLU A 134 14.32 -0.57 -3.59
CA GLU A 134 14.26 -2.03 -3.52
C GLU A 134 15.37 -2.53 -2.59
N LYS A 135 14.98 -2.96 -1.39
CA LYS A 135 15.82 -3.85 -0.60
C LYS A 135 14.94 -5.01 -0.15
N PHE A 136 14.88 -6.05 -0.97
CA PHE A 136 14.32 -7.34 -0.58
C PHE A 136 15.13 -7.86 0.60
N LEU A 137 14.62 -7.70 1.82
CA LEU A 137 15.15 -8.41 2.97
C LEU A 137 14.51 -9.79 2.97
N LEU A 138 15.22 -10.71 2.32
CA LEU A 138 14.98 -12.14 2.43
C LEU A 138 15.33 -12.54 3.87
N ILE A 139 14.31 -12.81 4.69
CA ILE A 139 14.51 -13.56 5.93
C ILE A 139 14.06 -14.98 5.61
N SER A 140 15.03 -15.84 5.27
CA SER A 140 14.89 -17.29 5.13
C SER A 140 14.76 -17.97 6.48
#